data_AF-W1DNI1-F1
#
_entry.id   AF-W1DNI1-F1
#
_cell.length_a   1.000
_cell.length_b   1.000
_cell.length_c   1.000
_cell.angle_alpha   90.00
_cell.angle_beta   90.00
_cell.angle_gamma   90.00
#
_symmetry.space_group_name_H-M   'P 1'
#
loop_
_entity.id
_entity.type
_entity.pdbx_description
1 polymer ?
#
loop_
_entity_poly.entity_id
_entity_poly.type
_entity_poly.pdbx_seq_one_letter_code
_entity_poly.pdbx_strand_id
1 'polypeptide(L)'
;MRYAHPGQPGAVVSFKSAYGNFIDGRFVEPLSGEFFMNTSPVDGCNIAQFPRSDARDIDFALDAAHRAAPAWGKTSVQQRSRLLLQVADRIEQHLEYLAVAESWDNGKPIRETLNADLPLAVDHFRYFAGCLRAQEGSTAEIDETTVAYHFHEPLGVVGQIIPWNFPLLMAAWKLAPALAAGNCVVLKPAEQTPLSITLLLELIGDLFPAGVLNVVQGFGKEAGEALATSKRIAKLAFTGSTPVGRHILACAAENIIPCTVELGGKSPNIYFADVMDGEEEFIEKAVEGLVLGFFNQGEVCTCPSRALIHESIYELYGTGHGEGGADPPRRSVRYRHHDRRSGFPPAVRQDPLLYSDCPGRGWANSDRRRAGGYRAGAG
;
A
#
# COMPACT_ATOMS: atom_id res chain seq x y z
N MET A 1 -13.02 2.57 -19.51
CA MET A 1 -12.54 1.28 -20.05
C MET A 1 -13.18 0.15 -19.24
N ARG A 2 -13.61 -0.96 -19.87
CA ARG A 2 -14.19 -2.12 -19.16
C ARG A 2 -13.34 -3.34 -19.52
N TYR A 3 -12.87 -4.06 -18.52
CA TYR A 3 -12.10 -5.28 -18.69
C TYR A 3 -13.02 -6.50 -18.58
N ALA A 4 -12.75 -7.54 -19.36
CA ALA A 4 -13.39 -8.83 -19.16
C ALA A 4 -12.98 -9.41 -17.80
N HIS A 5 -13.88 -10.18 -17.19
CA HIS A 5 -13.62 -10.82 -15.91
C HIS A 5 -12.47 -11.82 -16.05
N PRO A 6 -11.60 -11.96 -15.03
CA PRO A 6 -10.49 -12.90 -15.05
C PRO A 6 -10.91 -14.31 -15.49
N GLY A 7 -10.13 -14.92 -16.38
CA GLY A 7 -10.41 -16.27 -16.92
C GLY A 7 -11.50 -16.36 -17.99
N GLN A 8 -12.16 -15.26 -18.35
CA GLN A 8 -13.13 -15.22 -19.47
C GLN A 8 -12.45 -14.89 -20.80
N PRO A 9 -13.09 -15.15 -21.96
CA PRO A 9 -12.56 -14.74 -23.26
C PRO A 9 -12.26 -13.24 -23.32
N GLY A 10 -11.03 -12.89 -23.71
CA GLY A 10 -10.55 -11.50 -23.77
C GLY A 10 -10.11 -10.91 -22.42
N ALA A 11 -10.02 -11.71 -21.36
CA ALA A 11 -9.45 -11.28 -20.09
C ALA A 11 -7.94 -11.08 -20.21
N VAL A 12 -7.44 -9.99 -19.62
CA VAL A 12 -6.00 -9.70 -19.57
C VAL A 12 -5.26 -10.53 -18.51
N VAL A 13 -5.99 -11.11 -17.56
CA VAL A 13 -5.44 -11.95 -16.48
C VAL A 13 -6.32 -13.18 -16.25
N SER A 14 -5.70 -14.27 -15.84
CA SER A 14 -6.37 -15.48 -15.36
C SER A 14 -5.66 -15.95 -14.10
N PHE A 15 -6.42 -16.49 -13.15
CA PHE A 15 -5.88 -16.91 -11.85
C PHE A 15 -5.72 -18.44 -11.79
N LYS A 16 -4.66 -18.90 -11.13
CA LYS A 16 -4.47 -20.31 -10.75
C LYS A 16 -5.42 -20.66 -9.61
N SER A 17 -5.71 -21.95 -9.41
CA SER A 17 -6.53 -22.42 -8.29
C SER A 17 -5.84 -22.25 -6.93
N ALA A 18 -4.51 -22.28 -6.91
CA ALA A 18 -3.68 -22.10 -5.72
C ALA A 18 -2.33 -21.44 -6.07
N TYR A 19 -1.76 -20.73 -5.10
CA TYR A 19 -0.44 -20.11 -5.17
C TYR A 19 0.42 -20.49 -3.96
N GLY A 20 1.74 -20.33 -4.08
CA GLY A 20 2.71 -20.59 -3.02
C GLY A 20 3.31 -19.32 -2.40
N ASN A 21 4.07 -19.52 -1.32
CA ASN A 21 4.99 -18.50 -0.80
C ASN A 21 6.16 -18.37 -1.77
N PHE A 22 6.73 -17.18 -1.91
CA PHE A 22 7.95 -17.01 -2.69
C PHE A 22 9.15 -17.04 -1.74
N ILE A 23 9.85 -18.17 -1.66
CA ILE A 23 10.97 -18.35 -0.74
C ILE A 23 12.15 -18.92 -1.54
N ASP A 24 13.33 -18.36 -1.32
CA ASP A 24 14.57 -18.86 -1.92
C ASP A 24 14.53 -18.90 -3.46
N GLY A 25 13.92 -17.88 -4.08
CA GLY A 25 13.84 -17.72 -5.53
C GLY A 25 12.79 -18.62 -6.22
N ARG A 26 11.89 -19.26 -5.47
CA ARG A 26 10.85 -20.14 -6.03
C ARG A 26 9.54 -20.07 -5.24
N PHE A 27 8.46 -20.45 -5.89
CA PHE A 27 7.17 -20.66 -5.22
C PHE A 27 7.14 -22.01 -4.50
N VAL A 28 6.76 -22.01 -3.22
CA VAL A 28 6.68 -23.19 -2.36
C VAL A 28 5.35 -23.22 -1.60
N GLU A 29 4.84 -24.42 -1.35
CA GLU A 29 3.67 -24.64 -0.49
C GLU A 29 4.00 -24.34 0.98
N PRO A 30 3.01 -23.98 1.82
CA PRO A 30 3.22 -23.80 3.26
C PRO A 30 3.66 -25.12 3.88
N LEU A 31 4.62 -25.07 4.81
CA LEU A 31 5.15 -26.26 5.48
C LEU A 31 4.10 -27.00 6.33
N SER A 32 3.02 -26.33 6.70
CA SER A 32 1.86 -26.93 7.37
C SER A 32 0.95 -27.71 6.41
N GLY A 33 1.01 -27.44 5.11
CA GLY A 33 0.02 -27.87 4.12
C GLY A 33 -1.31 -27.11 4.17
N GLU A 34 -1.44 -26.12 5.06
CA GLU A 34 -2.69 -25.37 5.26
C GLU A 34 -2.79 -24.18 4.30
N PHE A 35 -3.94 -24.03 3.66
CA PHE A 35 -4.25 -22.90 2.79
C PHE A 35 -5.50 -22.17 3.28
N PHE A 36 -5.60 -20.88 2.97
CA PHE A 36 -6.84 -20.13 3.10
C PHE A 36 -7.35 -19.71 1.71
N MET A 37 -8.67 -19.69 1.54
CA MET A 37 -9.30 -19.22 0.31
C MET A 37 -9.41 -17.69 0.36
N ASN A 38 -8.84 -16.98 -0.61
CA ASN A 38 -9.16 -15.56 -0.82
C ASN A 38 -10.27 -15.42 -1.85
N THR A 39 -11.13 -14.43 -1.66
CA THR A 39 -12.23 -14.14 -2.58
C THR A 39 -12.14 -12.68 -3.03
N SER A 40 -12.76 -12.32 -4.14
CA SER A 40 -12.73 -10.96 -4.68
C SER A 40 -13.77 -10.09 -3.98
N PRO A 41 -13.45 -8.85 -3.55
CA PRO A 41 -14.47 -7.90 -3.09
C PRO A 41 -15.36 -7.37 -4.23
N VAL A 42 -14.97 -7.56 -5.50
CA VAL A 42 -15.71 -7.05 -6.66
C VAL A 42 -17.04 -7.79 -6.86
N ASP A 43 -17.03 -9.12 -6.72
CA ASP A 43 -18.20 -9.98 -6.96
C ASP A 43 -18.44 -11.05 -5.87
N GLY A 44 -17.55 -11.13 -4.88
CA GLY A 44 -17.59 -12.14 -3.82
C GLY A 44 -17.09 -13.52 -4.24
N CYS A 45 -16.69 -13.72 -5.50
CA CYS A 45 -16.26 -15.01 -6.00
C CYS A 45 -14.85 -15.39 -5.55
N ASN A 46 -14.56 -16.70 -5.48
CA ASN A 46 -13.24 -17.20 -5.11
C ASN A 46 -12.18 -16.75 -6.12
N ILE A 47 -11.05 -16.23 -5.61
CA ILE A 47 -9.87 -15.91 -6.41
C ILE A 47 -9.00 -17.17 -6.53
N ALA A 48 -8.44 -17.61 -5.40
CA ALA A 48 -7.53 -18.73 -5.31
C ALA A 48 -7.28 -19.10 -3.84
N GLN A 49 -6.64 -20.26 -3.63
CA GLN A 49 -6.04 -20.63 -2.34
C GLN A 49 -4.64 -20.02 -2.19
N PHE A 50 -4.35 -19.50 -1.00
CA PHE A 50 -3.06 -18.94 -0.62
C PHE A 50 -2.52 -19.61 0.64
N PRO A 51 -1.20 -19.65 0.83
CA PRO A 51 -0.60 -20.29 2.00
C PRO A 51 -1.08 -19.67 3.31
N ARG A 52 -1.53 -20.50 4.24
CA ARG A 52 -1.76 -20.10 5.64
C ARG A 52 -0.49 -20.42 6.43
N SER A 53 0.50 -19.55 6.29
CA SER A 53 1.78 -19.79 6.92
C SER A 53 1.82 -19.46 8.41
N ASP A 54 2.68 -20.19 9.10
CA ASP A 54 3.03 -20.01 10.49
C ASP A 54 4.53 -19.71 10.67
N ALA A 55 5.02 -19.81 11.90
CA ALA A 55 6.41 -19.54 12.22
C ALA A 55 7.42 -20.39 11.42
N ARG A 56 7.06 -21.61 11.01
CA ARG A 56 7.96 -22.52 10.27
C ARG A 56 8.31 -21.95 8.90
N ASP A 57 7.33 -21.40 8.18
CA ASP A 57 7.56 -20.77 6.88
C ASP A 57 8.35 -19.47 7.01
N ILE A 58 8.10 -18.69 8.08
CA ILE A 58 8.89 -17.50 8.39
C ILE A 58 10.34 -17.87 8.67
N ASP A 59 10.60 -18.89 9.48
CA ASP A 59 11.95 -19.37 9.74
C ASP A 59 12.63 -19.89 8.47
N PHE A 60 11.90 -20.58 7.60
CA PHE A 60 12.42 -21.03 6.31
C PHE A 60 12.80 -19.85 5.39
N ALA A 61 11.98 -18.80 5.35
CA ALA A 61 12.31 -17.57 4.63
C ALA A 61 13.51 -16.83 5.24
N LEU A 62 13.63 -16.81 6.57
CA LEU A 62 14.76 -16.22 7.28
C LEU A 62 16.06 -17.00 7.02
N ASP A 63 16.01 -18.33 6.98
CA ASP A 63 17.16 -19.18 6.62
C ASP A 63 17.67 -18.85 5.22
N ALA A 64 16.77 -18.69 4.24
CA ALA A 64 17.13 -18.29 2.88
C ALA A 64 17.73 -16.87 2.85
N ALA A 65 17.12 -15.92 3.56
CA ALA A 65 17.61 -14.54 3.64
C ALA A 65 19.00 -14.43 4.27
N HIS A 66 19.23 -15.14 5.38
CA HIS A 66 20.54 -15.15 6.07
C HIS A 66 21.63 -15.81 5.23
N ARG A 67 21.28 -16.84 4.44
CA ARG A 67 22.23 -17.45 3.50
C ARG A 67 22.62 -16.46 2.38
N ALA A 68 21.69 -15.65 1.90
CA ALA A 68 21.93 -14.71 0.80
C ALA A 68 22.63 -13.40 1.24
N ALA A 69 22.36 -12.93 2.47
CA ALA A 69 22.77 -11.61 2.95
C ALA A 69 24.28 -11.30 2.81
N PRO A 70 25.23 -12.21 3.15
CA PRO A 70 26.65 -11.91 3.05
C PRO A 70 27.13 -11.62 1.62
N ALA A 71 26.56 -12.31 0.63
CA ALA A 71 26.90 -12.10 -0.77
C ALA A 71 26.16 -10.90 -1.37
N TRP A 72 24.87 -10.76 -1.04
CA TRP A 72 24.04 -9.66 -1.53
C TRP A 72 24.52 -8.30 -1.03
N GLY A 73 24.86 -8.17 0.26
CA GLY A 73 25.37 -6.92 0.83
C GLY A 73 26.69 -6.45 0.22
N LYS A 74 27.49 -7.35 -0.36
CA LYS A 74 28.76 -7.05 -1.04
C LYS A 74 28.61 -6.71 -2.52
N THR A 75 27.41 -6.79 -3.08
CA THR A 75 27.17 -6.38 -4.46
C THR A 75 27.50 -4.91 -4.66
N SER A 76 27.85 -4.52 -5.88
CA SER A 76 28.12 -3.12 -6.18
C SER A 76 26.84 -2.29 -6.20
N VAL A 77 26.94 -0.99 -5.90
CA VAL A 77 25.79 -0.06 -5.97
C VAL A 77 25.24 0.01 -7.40
N GLN A 78 26.10 -0.14 -8.42
CA GLN A 78 25.76 -0.27 -9.84
C GLN A 78 24.81 -1.46 -10.07
N GLN A 79 25.17 -2.63 -9.54
CA GLN A 79 24.42 -3.86 -9.75
C GLN A 79 23.03 -3.78 -9.11
N ARG A 80 22.95 -3.31 -7.87
CA ARG A 80 21.65 -3.17 -7.18
C ARG A 80 20.77 -2.13 -7.85
N SER A 81 21.31 -0.96 -8.21
CA SER A 81 20.58 0.08 -8.93
C SER A 81 20.00 -0.44 -10.25
N ARG A 82 20.80 -1.17 -11.04
CA ARG A 82 20.34 -1.81 -12.28
C ARG A 82 19.19 -2.80 -12.05
N LEU A 83 19.26 -3.62 -11.00
CA LEU A 83 18.18 -4.55 -10.68
C LEU A 83 16.88 -3.83 -10.32
N LEU A 84 16.94 -2.70 -9.60
CA LEU A 84 15.76 -1.88 -9.31
C LEU A 84 15.15 -1.27 -10.57
N LEU A 85 15.97 -0.81 -11.52
CA LEU A 85 15.49 -0.34 -12.82
C LEU A 85 14.81 -1.47 -13.60
N GLN A 86 15.38 -2.68 -13.59
CA GLN A 86 14.78 -3.85 -14.23
C GLN A 86 13.44 -4.25 -13.59
N VAL A 87 13.29 -4.11 -12.27
CA VAL A 87 11.99 -4.28 -11.59
C VAL A 87 10.99 -3.25 -12.12
N ALA A 88 11.36 -1.97 -12.16
CA ALA A 88 10.50 -0.91 -12.66
C ALA A 88 10.05 -1.17 -14.11
N ASP A 89 10.97 -1.56 -14.98
CA ASP A 89 10.67 -1.85 -16.39
C ASP A 89 9.73 -3.06 -16.54
N ARG A 90 9.90 -4.12 -15.73
CA ARG A 90 8.99 -5.28 -15.77
C ARG A 90 7.59 -4.95 -15.26
N ILE A 91 7.47 -4.10 -14.24
CA ILE A 91 6.18 -3.60 -13.78
C ILE A 91 5.52 -2.76 -14.87
N GLU A 92 6.26 -1.84 -15.51
CA GLU A 92 5.74 -0.96 -16.57
C GLU A 92 5.30 -1.76 -17.81
N GLN A 93 6.07 -2.77 -18.21
CA GLN A 93 5.73 -3.66 -19.33
C GLN A 93 4.45 -4.49 -19.09
N HIS A 94 4.14 -4.79 -17.82
CA HIS A 94 2.98 -5.59 -17.42
C HIS A 94 1.97 -4.76 -16.62
N LEU A 95 1.96 -3.44 -16.82
CA LEU A 95 1.19 -2.49 -16.01
C LEU A 95 -0.29 -2.81 -16.04
N GLU A 96 -0.86 -3.05 -17.21
CA GLU A 96 -2.29 -3.36 -17.36
C GLU A 96 -2.68 -4.69 -16.69
N TYR A 97 -1.82 -5.70 -16.81
CA TYR A 97 -1.99 -7.01 -16.17
C TYR A 97 -2.03 -6.88 -14.64
N LEU A 98 -1.04 -6.19 -14.06
CA LEU A 98 -0.97 -5.97 -12.62
C LEU A 98 -2.07 -5.06 -12.10
N ALA A 99 -2.43 -4.02 -12.86
CA ALA A 99 -3.51 -3.09 -12.48
C ALA A 99 -4.87 -3.78 -12.41
N VAL A 100 -5.18 -4.66 -13.37
CA VAL A 100 -6.39 -5.47 -13.33
C VAL A 100 -6.34 -6.45 -12.16
N ALA A 101 -5.22 -7.16 -11.94
CA ALA A 101 -5.09 -8.05 -10.80
C ALA A 101 -5.29 -7.33 -9.45
N GLU A 102 -4.66 -6.17 -9.25
CA GLU A 102 -4.81 -5.34 -8.05
C GLU A 102 -6.26 -4.91 -7.84
N SER A 103 -6.95 -4.48 -8.90
CA SER A 103 -8.37 -4.11 -8.83
C SER A 103 -9.27 -5.30 -8.45
N TRP A 104 -8.94 -6.51 -8.86
CA TRP A 104 -9.71 -7.72 -8.50
C TRP A 104 -9.39 -8.23 -7.09
N ASP A 105 -8.16 -8.05 -6.62
CA ASP A 105 -7.74 -8.47 -5.29
C ASP A 105 -8.20 -7.47 -4.20
N ASN A 106 -8.01 -6.17 -4.46
CA ASN A 106 -8.34 -5.09 -3.53
C ASN A 106 -9.77 -4.53 -3.74
N GLY A 107 -10.29 -4.47 -4.96
CA GLY A 107 -11.61 -3.87 -5.24
C GLY A 107 -11.60 -2.40 -5.64
N LYS A 108 -10.43 -1.74 -5.65
CA LYS A 108 -10.30 -0.35 -6.12
C LYS A 108 -10.63 -0.20 -7.62
N PRO A 109 -11.15 0.98 -8.03
CA PRO A 109 -11.42 1.25 -9.43
C PRO A 109 -10.17 1.10 -10.30
N ILE A 110 -10.31 0.43 -11.44
CA ILE A 110 -9.21 0.20 -12.39
C ILE A 110 -8.49 1.48 -12.86
N ARG A 111 -9.19 2.62 -12.87
CA ARG A 111 -8.58 3.91 -13.19
C ARG A 111 -7.53 4.34 -12.17
N GLU A 112 -7.66 3.94 -10.90
CA GLU A 112 -6.72 4.29 -9.83
C GLU A 112 -5.47 3.42 -9.91
N THR A 113 -5.65 2.12 -10.16
CA THR A 113 -4.49 1.22 -10.35
C THR A 113 -3.69 1.53 -11.61
N LEU A 114 -4.37 1.84 -12.73
CA LEU A 114 -3.70 2.18 -13.99
C LEU A 114 -2.97 3.52 -13.95
N ASN A 115 -3.55 4.54 -13.32
CA ASN A 115 -3.06 5.92 -13.43
C ASN A 115 -2.36 6.45 -12.17
N ALA A 116 -2.43 5.74 -11.04
CA ALA A 116 -1.78 6.12 -9.79
C ALA A 116 -0.89 4.98 -9.24
N ASP A 117 -1.48 3.90 -8.73
CA ASP A 117 -0.74 2.90 -7.93
C ASP A 117 0.48 2.33 -8.65
N LEU A 118 0.29 1.82 -9.88
CA LEU A 118 1.35 1.17 -10.66
C LEU A 118 2.36 2.20 -11.19
N PRO A 119 1.95 3.33 -11.83
CA PRO A 119 2.90 4.37 -12.21
C PRO A 119 3.76 4.88 -11.05
N LEU A 120 3.16 5.10 -9.87
CA LEU A 120 3.88 5.51 -8.67
C LEU A 120 4.82 4.41 -8.18
N ALA A 121 4.45 3.14 -8.27
CA ALA A 121 5.33 2.03 -7.92
C ALA A 121 6.56 1.96 -8.86
N VAL A 122 6.34 2.10 -10.17
CA VAL A 122 7.40 2.15 -11.19
C VAL A 122 8.37 3.30 -10.89
N ASP A 123 7.83 4.51 -10.70
CA ASP A 123 8.61 5.69 -10.38
C ASP A 123 9.40 5.51 -9.08
N HIS A 124 8.81 4.88 -8.06
CA HIS A 124 9.46 4.66 -6.78
C HIS A 124 10.71 3.76 -6.88
N PHE A 125 10.65 2.69 -7.68
CA PHE A 125 11.83 1.86 -7.95
C PHE A 125 12.91 2.63 -8.73
N ARG A 126 12.52 3.44 -9.73
CA ARG A 126 13.43 4.30 -10.49
C ARG A 126 14.09 5.35 -9.59
N TYR A 127 13.32 5.98 -8.72
CA TYR A 127 13.78 6.95 -7.75
C TYR A 127 14.84 6.35 -6.82
N PHE A 128 14.56 5.21 -6.18
CA PHE A 128 15.54 4.56 -5.28
C PHE A 128 16.76 4.00 -6.02
N ALA A 129 16.62 3.61 -7.28
CA ALA A 129 17.75 3.28 -8.13
C ALA A 129 18.67 4.49 -8.32
N GLY A 130 18.11 5.69 -8.51
CA GLY A 130 18.84 6.96 -8.59
C GLY A 130 19.46 7.38 -7.25
N CYS A 131 18.68 7.36 -6.16
CA CYS A 131 19.16 7.67 -4.81
C CYS A 131 20.38 6.83 -4.43
N LEU A 132 20.36 5.53 -4.72
CA LEU A 132 21.49 4.66 -4.45
C LEU A 132 22.76 5.06 -5.23
N ARG A 133 22.61 5.55 -6.46
CA ARG A 133 23.75 5.98 -7.30
C ARG A 133 24.31 7.33 -6.88
N ALA A 134 23.45 8.19 -6.34
CA ALA A 134 23.79 9.52 -5.85
C ALA A 134 24.17 9.54 -4.36
N GLN A 135 24.09 8.40 -3.65
CA GLN A 135 24.43 8.34 -2.24
C GLN A 135 25.94 8.55 -2.04
N GLU A 136 26.28 9.61 -1.34
CA GLU A 136 27.64 9.94 -0.95
C GLU A 136 27.87 9.61 0.53
N GLY A 137 29.11 9.23 0.86
CA GLY A 137 29.55 9.14 2.25
C GLY A 137 30.02 10.50 2.78
N SER A 138 30.46 10.54 4.02
CA SER A 138 31.17 11.71 4.58
C SER A 138 32.59 11.34 4.97
N THR A 139 33.48 12.31 4.86
CA THR A 139 34.86 12.23 5.34
C THR A 139 35.18 13.49 6.13
N ALA A 140 35.91 13.35 7.23
CA ALA A 140 36.34 14.47 8.05
C ALA A 140 37.81 14.31 8.42
N GLU A 141 38.59 15.36 8.20
CA GLU A 141 39.89 15.50 8.84
C GLU A 141 39.67 15.77 10.33
N ILE A 142 40.28 14.95 11.18
CA ILE A 142 40.24 15.13 12.63
C ILE A 142 41.47 15.93 13.07
N ASP A 143 42.64 15.55 12.56
CA ASP A 143 43.93 16.21 12.78
C ASP A 143 44.91 15.88 11.64
N GLU A 144 46.16 16.36 11.75
CA GLU A 144 47.24 16.20 10.76
C GLU A 144 47.46 14.74 10.30
N THR A 145 47.17 13.76 11.15
CA THR A 145 47.48 12.35 10.87
C THR A 145 46.24 11.44 10.85
N THR A 146 45.03 11.99 11.04
CA THR A 146 43.82 11.21 11.25
C THR A 146 42.65 11.70 10.40
N VAL A 147 42.04 10.78 9.67
CA VAL A 147 40.82 11.01 8.88
C VAL A 147 39.75 10.01 9.27
N ALA A 148 38.51 10.48 9.46
CA ALA A 148 37.33 9.65 9.64
C ALA A 148 36.58 9.47 8.32
N TYR A 149 36.24 8.23 7.99
CA TYR A 149 35.38 7.87 6.87
C TYR A 149 34.10 7.23 7.39
N HIS A 150 32.97 7.59 6.80
CA HIS A 150 31.67 6.99 7.13
C HIS A 150 31.11 6.24 5.93
N PHE A 151 30.86 4.94 6.11
CA PHE A 151 30.26 4.07 5.11
C PHE A 151 28.85 3.68 5.55
N HIS A 152 27.94 3.57 4.57
CA HIS A 152 26.61 3.04 4.79
C HIS A 152 26.61 1.53 4.49
N GLU A 153 26.48 0.73 5.53
CA GLU A 153 26.43 -0.73 5.44
C GLU A 153 24.97 -1.24 5.52
N PRO A 154 24.63 -2.32 4.82
CA PRO A 154 23.32 -2.97 4.99
C PRO A 154 23.15 -3.48 6.41
N LEU A 155 21.91 -3.45 6.91
CA LEU A 155 21.55 -4.04 8.19
C LEU A 155 21.57 -5.58 8.14
N GLY A 156 21.41 -6.16 6.95
CA GLY A 156 21.35 -7.61 6.74
C GLY A 156 19.94 -8.06 6.36
N VAL A 157 19.28 -8.84 7.22
CA VAL A 157 17.93 -9.35 6.97
C VAL A 157 16.90 -8.44 7.63
N VAL A 158 15.90 -7.98 6.89
CA VAL A 158 14.85 -7.08 7.38
C VAL A 158 13.46 -7.69 7.21
N GLY A 159 12.62 -7.52 8.23
CA GLY A 159 11.22 -7.94 8.23
C GLY A 159 10.30 -6.79 7.81
N GLN A 160 9.36 -7.07 6.90
CA GLN A 160 8.44 -6.08 6.37
C GLN A 160 7.00 -6.60 6.40
N ILE A 161 6.06 -5.74 6.82
CA ILE A 161 4.63 -6.08 6.86
C ILE A 161 3.85 -4.93 6.22
N ILE A 162 3.05 -5.24 5.18
CA ILE A 162 2.30 -4.24 4.39
C ILE A 162 0.78 -4.42 4.54
N PRO A 163 0.00 -3.33 4.41
CA PRO A 163 -1.45 -3.37 4.49
C PRO A 163 -2.07 -3.77 3.15
N TRP A 164 -3.39 -3.88 3.13
CA TRP A 164 -4.20 -4.30 1.99
C TRP A 164 -4.69 -3.15 1.10
N ASN A 165 -4.55 -1.88 1.51
CA ASN A 165 -5.21 -0.76 0.83
C ASN A 165 -4.48 -0.27 -0.43
N PHE A 166 -3.16 -0.43 -0.48
CA PHE A 166 -2.34 -0.21 -1.68
C PHE A 166 -1.26 -1.30 -1.81
N PRO A 167 -1.63 -2.58 -2.01
CA PRO A 167 -0.70 -3.71 -1.89
C PRO A 167 0.59 -3.54 -2.71
N LEU A 168 0.48 -3.32 -4.02
CA LEU A 168 1.65 -3.22 -4.90
C LEU A 168 2.50 -1.98 -4.62
N LEU A 169 1.85 -0.84 -4.38
CA LEU A 169 2.57 0.39 -4.06
C LEU A 169 3.27 0.30 -2.69
N MET A 170 2.65 -0.32 -1.70
CA MET A 170 3.24 -0.55 -0.38
C MET A 170 4.40 -1.54 -0.43
N ALA A 171 4.31 -2.55 -1.30
CA ALA A 171 5.45 -3.42 -1.59
C ALA A 171 6.60 -2.61 -2.21
N ALA A 172 6.33 -1.76 -3.21
CA ALA A 172 7.36 -0.89 -3.80
C ALA A 172 8.02 0.01 -2.74
N TRP A 173 7.22 0.65 -1.88
CA TRP A 173 7.70 1.53 -0.81
C TRP A 173 8.62 0.86 0.20
N LYS A 174 8.48 -0.45 0.41
CA LYS A 174 9.33 -1.18 1.35
C LYS A 174 10.48 -1.92 0.67
N LEU A 175 10.22 -2.53 -0.49
CA LEU A 175 11.21 -3.32 -1.22
C LEU A 175 12.30 -2.45 -1.83
N ALA A 176 11.94 -1.36 -2.51
CA ALA A 176 12.90 -0.52 -3.22
C ALA A 176 14.02 0.02 -2.32
N PRO A 177 13.74 0.71 -1.20
CA PRO A 177 14.80 1.18 -0.29
C PRO A 177 15.59 0.05 0.38
N ALA A 178 14.93 -1.04 0.77
CA ALA A 178 15.61 -2.15 1.46
C ALA A 178 16.60 -2.88 0.56
N LEU A 179 16.17 -3.19 -0.67
CA LEU A 179 17.00 -3.82 -1.70
C LEU A 179 18.09 -2.87 -2.18
N ALA A 180 17.81 -1.57 -2.34
CA ALA A 180 18.82 -0.56 -2.67
C ALA A 180 19.97 -0.55 -1.67
N ALA A 181 19.64 -0.54 -0.38
CA ALA A 181 20.60 -0.54 0.72
C ALA A 181 21.38 -1.86 0.86
N GLY A 182 21.05 -2.91 0.10
CA GLY A 182 21.74 -4.21 0.14
C GLY A 182 21.22 -5.18 1.21
N ASN A 183 19.99 -4.97 1.70
CA ASN A 183 19.35 -5.88 2.64
C ASN A 183 18.66 -7.04 1.91
N CYS A 184 18.58 -8.19 2.56
CA CYS A 184 17.64 -9.26 2.20
C CYS A 184 16.32 -9.05 2.93
N VAL A 185 15.21 -9.38 2.29
CA VAL A 185 13.87 -9.05 2.78
C VAL A 185 13.05 -10.32 3.03
N VAL A 186 12.33 -10.34 4.16
CA VAL A 186 11.17 -11.20 4.38
C VAL A 186 9.95 -10.30 4.51
N LEU A 187 9.06 -10.35 3.52
CA LEU A 187 7.85 -9.52 3.43
C LEU A 187 6.61 -10.38 3.71
N LYS A 188 5.71 -9.88 4.57
CA LYS A 188 4.37 -10.46 4.78
C LYS A 188 3.28 -9.47 4.33
N PRO A 189 2.64 -9.70 3.18
CA PRO A 189 1.53 -8.87 2.72
C PRO A 189 0.23 -9.23 3.45
N ALA A 190 -0.70 -8.28 3.51
CA ALA A 190 -2.00 -8.49 4.14
C ALA A 190 -2.78 -9.66 3.50
N GLU A 191 -3.41 -10.48 4.33
CA GLU A 191 -4.15 -11.68 3.91
C GLU A 191 -5.37 -11.37 3.02
N GLN A 192 -5.87 -10.13 3.03
CA GLN A 192 -6.97 -9.68 2.20
C GLN A 192 -6.58 -9.50 0.72
N THR A 193 -5.29 -9.23 0.46
CA THR A 193 -4.78 -8.91 -0.88
C THR A 193 -3.45 -9.63 -1.19
N PRO A 194 -3.44 -10.97 -1.20
CA PRO A 194 -2.25 -11.76 -1.46
C PRO A 194 -1.96 -11.97 -2.96
N LEU A 195 -2.95 -11.80 -3.84
CA LEU A 195 -2.87 -12.17 -5.26
C LEU A 195 -1.90 -11.25 -6.00
N SER A 196 -2.10 -9.94 -5.92
CA SER A 196 -1.32 -9.01 -6.75
C SER A 196 0.18 -9.05 -6.43
N ILE A 197 0.51 -9.19 -5.15
CA ILE A 197 1.89 -9.41 -4.68
C ILE A 197 2.46 -10.71 -5.25
N THR A 198 1.67 -11.79 -5.25
CA THR A 198 2.09 -13.07 -5.82
C THR A 198 2.39 -12.94 -7.32
N LEU A 199 1.50 -12.29 -8.07
CA LEU A 199 1.69 -12.07 -9.51
C LEU A 199 2.86 -11.13 -9.82
N LEU A 200 3.11 -10.13 -8.97
CA LEU A 200 4.33 -9.31 -9.07
C LEU A 200 5.58 -10.19 -8.97
N LEU A 201 5.62 -11.15 -8.05
CA LEU A 201 6.77 -12.05 -7.86
C LEU A 201 6.95 -13.04 -9.02
N GLU A 202 5.88 -13.43 -9.72
CA GLU A 202 5.99 -14.19 -10.97
C GLU A 202 6.75 -13.39 -12.04
N LEU A 203 6.65 -12.05 -12.01
CA LEU A 203 7.29 -11.17 -12.97
C LEU A 203 8.69 -10.73 -12.58
N ILE A 204 9.01 -10.62 -11.28
CA ILE A 204 10.29 -10.04 -10.83
C ILE A 204 11.18 -11.01 -10.05
N GLY A 205 10.66 -12.18 -9.67
CA GLY A 205 11.32 -13.10 -8.75
C GLY A 205 12.68 -13.62 -9.23
N ASP A 206 12.84 -13.81 -10.54
CA ASP A 206 14.07 -14.28 -11.18
C ASP A 206 15.16 -13.21 -11.28
N LEU A 207 14.84 -11.92 -11.03
CA LEU A 207 15.85 -10.85 -11.09
C LEU A 207 16.84 -10.93 -9.93
N PHE A 208 16.42 -11.46 -8.79
CA PHE A 208 17.21 -11.45 -7.56
C PHE A 208 17.85 -12.82 -7.29
N PRO A 209 19.06 -12.85 -6.69
CA PRO A 209 19.60 -14.09 -6.16
C PRO A 209 18.63 -14.74 -5.17
N ALA A 210 18.60 -16.08 -5.16
CA ALA A 210 17.77 -16.86 -4.25
C ALA A 210 18.00 -16.42 -2.79
N GLY A 211 16.90 -16.14 -2.08
CA GLY A 211 16.90 -15.69 -0.69
C GLY A 211 16.99 -14.17 -0.49
N VAL A 212 17.30 -13.37 -1.51
CA VAL A 212 17.33 -11.90 -1.35
C VAL A 212 15.94 -11.32 -1.14
N LEU A 213 14.94 -11.82 -1.87
CA LEU A 213 13.54 -11.46 -1.72
C LEU A 213 12.75 -12.70 -1.34
N ASN A 214 12.10 -12.67 -0.18
CA ASN A 214 11.20 -13.71 0.27
C ASN A 214 9.87 -13.08 0.67
N VAL A 215 8.77 -13.69 0.24
CA VAL A 215 7.41 -13.25 0.55
C VAL A 215 6.62 -14.41 1.12
N VAL A 216 6.11 -14.22 2.34
CA VAL A 216 5.35 -15.22 3.09
C VAL A 216 3.92 -14.72 3.29
N GLN A 217 2.97 -15.43 2.71
CA GLN A 217 1.53 -15.19 2.84
C GLN A 217 1.02 -15.74 4.18
N GLY A 218 -0.06 -15.20 4.71
CA GLY A 218 -0.69 -15.75 5.92
C GLY A 218 -1.31 -14.68 6.81
N PHE A 219 -1.88 -15.07 7.95
CA PHE A 219 -2.59 -14.14 8.83
C PHE A 219 -1.67 -13.32 9.74
N GLY A 220 -2.12 -12.14 10.15
CA GLY A 220 -1.37 -11.27 11.06
C GLY A 220 -1.00 -11.94 12.38
N LYS A 221 -1.92 -12.70 12.99
CA LYS A 221 -1.69 -13.41 14.27
C LYS A 221 -0.77 -14.63 14.17
N GLU A 222 -0.49 -15.08 12.95
CA GLU A 222 0.31 -16.28 12.66
C GLU A 222 1.65 -15.83 12.07
N ALA A 223 1.79 -15.80 10.74
CA ALA A 223 3.00 -15.35 10.06
C ALA A 223 3.45 -13.92 10.46
N GLY A 224 2.52 -12.99 10.66
CA GLY A 224 2.85 -11.61 11.05
C GLY A 224 3.51 -11.52 12.43
N GLU A 225 2.94 -12.21 13.42
CA GLU A 225 3.46 -12.26 14.79
C GLU A 225 4.82 -12.97 14.84
N ALA A 226 4.94 -14.09 14.11
CA ALA A 226 6.19 -14.83 14.02
C ALA A 226 7.32 -13.96 13.44
N LEU A 227 7.04 -13.17 12.39
CA LEU A 227 8.02 -12.24 11.83
C LEU A 227 8.35 -11.10 12.81
N ALA A 228 7.34 -10.51 13.44
CA ALA A 228 7.52 -9.37 14.35
C ALA A 228 8.33 -9.72 15.61
N THR A 229 8.15 -10.92 16.15
CA THR A 229 8.83 -11.38 17.37
C THR A 229 10.19 -12.04 17.09
N SER A 230 10.52 -12.33 15.84
CA SER A 230 11.76 -12.99 15.46
C SER A 230 12.99 -12.19 15.90
N LYS A 231 13.91 -12.84 16.62
CA LYS A 231 15.21 -12.27 16.99
C LYS A 231 16.24 -12.29 15.84
N ARG A 232 15.83 -12.77 14.67
CA ARG A 232 16.71 -13.02 13.51
C ARG A 232 16.63 -11.92 12.46
N ILE A 233 15.88 -10.86 12.68
CA ILE A 233 15.82 -9.70 11.78
C ILE A 233 16.54 -8.51 12.42
N ALA A 234 17.22 -7.73 11.60
CA ALA A 234 17.96 -6.55 12.04
C ALA A 234 17.11 -5.27 12.02
N LYS A 235 15.93 -5.30 11.39
CA LYS A 235 14.99 -4.18 11.31
C LYS A 235 13.58 -4.66 11.02
N LEU A 236 12.61 -3.95 11.59
CA LEU A 236 11.20 -4.03 11.22
C LEU A 236 10.73 -2.79 10.45
N ALA A 237 9.84 -3.02 9.49
CA ALA A 237 9.08 -1.97 8.83
C ALA A 237 7.62 -2.39 8.68
N PHE A 238 6.71 -1.66 9.33
CA PHE A 238 5.28 -1.97 9.32
C PHE A 238 4.47 -0.80 8.75
N THR A 239 3.42 -1.13 8.02
CA THR A 239 2.39 -0.17 7.65
C THR A 239 1.03 -0.77 7.96
N GLY A 240 0.15 -0.02 8.63
CA GLY A 240 -1.17 -0.52 9.00
C GLY A 240 -1.84 0.29 10.12
N SER A 241 -2.62 -0.39 10.95
CA SER A 241 -3.39 0.29 12.01
C SER A 241 -2.52 0.67 13.21
N THR A 242 -2.86 1.76 13.89
CA THR A 242 -2.16 2.22 15.10
C THR A 242 -2.10 1.17 16.22
N PRO A 243 -3.18 0.41 16.53
CA PRO A 243 -3.11 -0.64 17.54
C PRO A 243 -2.08 -1.73 17.22
N VAL A 244 -2.01 -2.17 15.96
CA VAL A 244 -1.03 -3.17 15.52
C VAL A 244 0.37 -2.55 15.48
N GLY A 245 0.52 -1.32 14.98
CA GLY A 245 1.80 -0.61 14.98
C GLY A 245 2.44 -0.48 16.36
N ARG A 246 1.64 -0.21 17.40
CA ARG A 246 2.10 -0.19 18.79
C ARG A 246 2.66 -1.55 19.24
N HIS A 247 2.00 -2.64 18.86
CA HIS A 247 2.49 -3.99 19.13
C HIS A 247 3.82 -4.27 18.41
N ILE A 248 3.90 -3.95 17.12
CA ILE A 248 5.14 -4.10 16.33
C ILE A 248 6.31 -3.29 16.94
N LEU A 249 6.05 -2.07 17.40
CA LEU A 249 7.07 -1.25 18.09
C LEU A 249 7.55 -1.92 19.39
N ALA A 250 6.65 -2.52 20.17
CA ALA A 250 7.02 -3.25 21.38
C ALA A 250 7.91 -4.47 21.04
N CYS A 251 7.54 -5.26 20.03
CA CYS A 251 8.37 -6.40 19.57
C CYS A 251 9.77 -5.95 19.12
N ALA A 252 9.85 -4.83 18.39
CA ALA A 252 11.13 -4.28 17.96
C ALA A 252 11.99 -3.80 19.13
N ALA A 253 11.37 -3.19 20.15
CA ALA A 253 12.06 -2.75 21.37
C ALA A 253 12.64 -3.92 22.17
N GLU A 254 11.91 -5.04 22.30
CA GLU A 254 12.40 -6.27 22.95
C GLU A 254 13.64 -6.86 22.26
N ASN A 255 13.81 -6.60 20.96
CA ASN A 255 14.95 -7.05 20.18
C ASN A 255 16.02 -5.96 19.98
N ILE A 256 15.78 -4.73 20.45
CA ILE A 256 16.66 -3.56 20.28
C ILE A 256 17.02 -3.34 18.81
N ILE A 257 16.01 -3.44 17.93
CA ILE A 257 16.17 -3.21 16.48
C ILE A 257 15.42 -1.95 16.04
N PRO A 258 15.92 -1.24 15.00
CA PRO A 258 15.19 -0.14 14.41
C PRO A 258 13.83 -0.59 13.88
N CYS A 259 12.80 0.23 14.11
CA CYS A 259 11.46 0.00 13.59
C CYS A 259 10.93 1.28 12.94
N THR A 260 10.36 1.14 11.74
CA THR A 260 9.64 2.22 11.07
C THR A 260 8.18 1.82 10.96
N VAL A 261 7.28 2.68 11.42
CA VAL A 261 5.84 2.45 11.35
C VAL A 261 5.15 3.58 10.59
N GLU A 262 4.32 3.21 9.62
CA GLU A 262 3.43 4.12 8.91
C GLU A 262 1.98 3.76 9.27
N LEU A 263 1.27 4.69 9.92
CA LEU A 263 0.01 4.41 10.60
C LEU A 263 -1.15 5.26 10.05
N GLY A 264 -2.36 5.04 10.57
CA GLY A 264 -3.54 5.80 10.16
C GLY A 264 -3.49 7.27 10.60
N GLY A 265 -4.14 8.14 9.82
CA GLY A 265 -4.29 9.56 10.10
C GLY A 265 -5.74 10.04 10.08
N LYS A 266 -5.94 11.28 10.53
CA LYS A 266 -7.22 12.01 10.42
C LYS A 266 -6.96 13.39 9.83
N SER A 267 -6.38 13.42 8.63
CA SER A 267 -5.82 14.61 8.00
C SER A 267 -6.89 15.67 7.74
N PRO A 268 -6.65 16.94 8.12
CA PRO A 268 -7.49 18.05 7.73
C PRO A 268 -7.12 18.54 6.32
N ASN A 269 -8.13 18.97 5.57
CA ASN A 269 -7.99 19.76 4.35
C ASN A 269 -8.67 21.11 4.58
N ILE A 270 -7.93 22.21 4.41
CA ILE A 270 -8.30 23.53 4.95
C ILE A 270 -8.51 24.52 3.81
N TYR A 271 -9.69 25.15 3.79
CA TYR A 271 -10.11 26.09 2.75
C TYR A 271 -10.36 27.47 3.36
N PHE A 272 -9.49 28.43 3.01
CA PHE A 272 -9.63 29.83 3.39
C PHE A 272 -10.53 30.58 2.39
N ALA A 273 -11.03 31.75 2.81
CA ALA A 273 -11.98 32.55 2.03
C ALA A 273 -11.40 33.05 0.69
N ASP A 274 -10.09 33.34 0.67
CA ASP A 274 -9.34 33.85 -0.48
C ASP A 274 -9.28 32.85 -1.65
N VAL A 275 -9.57 31.56 -1.42
CA VAL A 275 -9.77 30.58 -2.50
C VAL A 275 -10.84 31.05 -3.48
N MET A 276 -11.86 31.78 -3.00
CA MET A 276 -12.95 32.30 -3.83
C MET A 276 -12.60 33.58 -4.60
N ASP A 277 -11.42 34.17 -4.34
CA ASP A 277 -10.89 35.30 -5.10
C ASP A 277 -10.08 34.84 -6.32
N GLY A 278 -9.75 33.55 -6.38
CA GLY A 278 -9.06 32.92 -7.52
C GLY A 278 -9.91 32.81 -8.77
N GLU A 279 -9.25 32.47 -9.88
CA GLU A 279 -9.91 32.15 -11.15
C GLU A 279 -10.76 30.88 -11.03
N GLU A 280 -11.72 30.69 -11.95
CA GLU A 280 -12.64 29.55 -11.93
C GLU A 280 -11.90 28.20 -11.88
N GLU A 281 -10.83 28.06 -12.67
CA GLU A 281 -9.99 26.86 -12.68
C GLU A 281 -9.34 26.56 -11.32
N PHE A 282 -8.94 27.60 -10.58
CA PHE A 282 -8.36 27.45 -9.25
C PHE A 282 -9.41 26.99 -8.23
N ILE A 283 -10.62 27.55 -8.30
CA ILE A 283 -11.75 27.15 -7.45
C ILE A 283 -12.14 25.69 -7.74
N GLU A 284 -12.19 25.29 -9.02
CA GLU A 284 -12.46 23.90 -9.41
C GLU A 284 -11.40 22.95 -8.86
N LYS A 285 -10.12 23.32 -8.92
CA LYS A 285 -9.02 22.52 -8.33
C LYS A 285 -9.12 22.40 -6.81
N ALA A 286 -9.55 23.46 -6.12
CA ALA A 286 -9.81 23.39 -4.68
C ALA A 286 -10.95 22.39 -4.38
N VAL A 287 -12.02 22.38 -5.18
CA VAL A 287 -13.11 21.41 -5.02
C VAL A 287 -12.69 19.99 -5.38
N GLU A 288 -11.85 19.79 -6.40
CA GLU A 288 -11.22 18.48 -6.65
C GLU A 288 -10.49 17.98 -5.40
N GLY A 289 -9.71 18.85 -4.74
CA GLY A 289 -9.03 18.56 -3.49
C GLY A 289 -9.95 18.09 -2.37
N LEU A 290 -11.20 18.58 -2.34
CA LEU A 290 -12.21 18.14 -1.37
C LEU A 290 -12.70 16.73 -1.72
N VAL A 291 -13.00 16.50 -3.00
CA VAL A 291 -13.51 15.23 -3.51
C VAL A 291 -12.47 14.11 -3.43
N LEU A 292 -11.17 14.43 -3.41
CA LEU A 292 -10.10 13.46 -3.17
C LEU A 292 -10.22 12.71 -1.85
N GLY A 293 -11.04 13.17 -0.88
CA GLY A 293 -11.39 12.39 0.31
C GLY A 293 -12.03 11.03 0.02
N PHE A 294 -12.55 10.82 -1.19
CA PHE A 294 -13.13 9.56 -1.65
C PHE A 294 -12.18 8.72 -2.52
N PHE A 295 -10.96 9.19 -2.78
CA PHE A 295 -9.92 8.42 -3.47
C PHE A 295 -9.66 7.10 -2.74
N ASN A 296 -9.52 5.99 -3.48
CA ASN A 296 -9.43 4.64 -2.93
C ASN A 296 -10.53 4.35 -1.90
N GLN A 297 -11.74 4.84 -2.17
CA GLN A 297 -12.92 4.69 -1.30
C GLN A 297 -12.75 5.30 0.11
N GLY A 298 -11.80 6.22 0.28
CA GLY A 298 -11.42 6.78 1.57
C GLY A 298 -10.50 5.86 2.39
N GLU A 299 -10.10 4.70 1.87
CA GLU A 299 -9.22 3.71 2.50
C GLU A 299 -7.75 4.12 2.36
N VAL A 300 -7.42 5.34 2.80
CA VAL A 300 -6.10 5.95 2.67
C VAL A 300 -5.65 6.49 4.01
N CYS A 301 -4.45 6.14 4.47
CA CYS A 301 -3.91 6.60 5.76
C CYS A 301 -3.83 8.15 5.83
N THR A 302 -3.53 8.78 4.69
CA THR A 302 -3.44 10.23 4.52
C THR A 302 -4.73 10.86 3.99
N CYS A 303 -5.86 10.12 3.98
CA CYS A 303 -7.14 10.62 3.50
C CYS A 303 -7.49 11.98 4.15
N PRO A 304 -7.84 13.02 3.35
CA PRO A 304 -8.32 14.30 3.84
C PRO A 304 -9.74 14.18 4.42
N SER A 305 -9.87 13.39 5.48
CA SER A 305 -11.13 12.95 6.07
C SER A 305 -11.85 14.02 6.90
N ARG A 306 -11.27 15.22 7.00
CA ARG A 306 -11.90 16.40 7.60
C ARG A 306 -11.70 17.59 6.68
N ALA A 307 -12.79 18.20 6.21
CA ALA A 307 -12.74 19.47 5.51
C ALA A 307 -13.02 20.61 6.49
N LEU A 308 -12.07 21.53 6.65
CA LEU A 308 -12.20 22.73 7.47
C LEU A 308 -12.36 23.91 6.52
N ILE A 309 -13.56 24.48 6.45
CA ILE A 309 -13.91 25.50 5.47
C ILE A 309 -14.23 26.80 6.21
N HIS A 310 -13.66 27.92 5.75
CA HIS A 310 -13.90 29.24 6.31
C HIS A 310 -15.40 29.59 6.26
N GLU A 311 -15.91 30.18 7.34
CA GLU A 311 -17.36 30.38 7.54
C GLU A 311 -18.03 31.15 6.40
N SER A 312 -17.35 32.14 5.83
CA SER A 312 -17.86 32.98 4.74
C SER A 312 -18.09 32.25 3.42
N ILE A 313 -17.48 31.07 3.24
CA ILE A 313 -17.55 30.29 2.00
C ILE A 313 -18.17 28.90 2.23
N TYR A 314 -18.54 28.56 3.47
CA TYR A 314 -19.03 27.24 3.84
C TYR A 314 -20.26 26.80 3.02
N GLU A 315 -21.26 27.66 2.86
CA GLU A 315 -22.48 27.30 2.12
C GLU A 315 -22.25 27.18 0.60
N LEU A 316 -21.23 27.85 0.06
CA LEU A 316 -20.84 27.77 -1.35
C LEU A 316 -20.23 26.40 -1.69
N TYR A 317 -19.58 25.76 -0.71
CA TYR A 317 -19.06 24.39 -0.80
C TYR A 317 -20.12 23.33 -0.48
N GLY A 318 -21.12 23.65 0.36
CA GLY A 318 -22.03 22.68 0.98
C GLY A 318 -23.29 22.30 0.19
N THR A 319 -23.52 22.87 -1.00
CA THR A 319 -24.80 22.76 -1.75
C THR A 319 -24.64 22.11 -3.12
N GLY A 320 -24.20 20.84 -3.11
CA GLY A 320 -24.27 19.97 -4.30
C GLY A 320 -25.69 19.45 -4.57
N HIS A 321 -26.43 19.02 -3.54
CA HIS A 321 -27.79 18.46 -3.66
C HIS A 321 -28.63 18.82 -2.43
N GLY A 322 -29.54 19.78 -2.59
CA GLY A 322 -30.63 20.04 -1.65
C GLY A 322 -31.92 20.17 -2.46
N GLU A 323 -32.87 19.26 -2.23
CA GLU A 323 -34.25 19.44 -2.67
C GLU A 323 -34.82 20.67 -1.95
N GLY A 324 -35.19 21.72 -2.69
CA GLY A 324 -35.94 22.86 -2.15
C GLY A 324 -35.49 24.24 -2.62
N GLY A 325 -36.08 24.68 -3.75
CA GLY A 325 -36.43 26.06 -4.10
C GLY A 325 -35.60 27.23 -3.56
N ALA A 326 -34.44 27.49 -4.16
CA ALA A 326 -33.93 28.86 -4.40
C ALA A 326 -32.85 28.76 -5.49
N ASP A 327 -32.81 29.73 -6.41
CA ASP A 327 -31.76 29.83 -7.43
C ASP A 327 -30.41 30.02 -6.70
N PRO A 328 -29.39 29.18 -6.94
CA PRO A 328 -28.12 29.29 -6.23
C PRO A 328 -27.49 30.67 -6.47
N PRO A 329 -26.74 31.23 -5.50
CA PRO A 329 -25.98 32.46 -5.71
C PRO A 329 -25.07 32.29 -6.96
N ARG A 330 -24.79 33.40 -7.67
CA ARG A 330 -24.04 33.44 -8.95
C ARG A 330 -22.65 32.75 -8.94
N ARG A 331 -22.19 32.20 -7.81
CA ARG A 331 -20.96 31.41 -7.62
C ARG A 331 -21.20 30.12 -6.81
N SER A 332 -22.26 29.35 -7.08
CA SER A 332 -22.33 27.97 -6.57
C SER A 332 -21.31 27.10 -7.30
N VAL A 333 -20.44 26.40 -6.57
CA VAL A 333 -19.45 25.53 -7.21
C VAL A 333 -20.12 24.22 -7.62
N ARG A 334 -20.33 24.03 -8.92
CA ARG A 334 -20.81 22.77 -9.48
C ARG A 334 -19.63 22.00 -10.04
N TYR A 335 -19.14 21.02 -9.30
CA TYR A 335 -18.15 20.09 -9.84
C TYR A 335 -18.78 19.24 -10.94
N ARG A 336 -18.39 19.48 -12.20
CA ARG A 336 -18.68 18.56 -13.31
C ARG A 336 -17.68 17.41 -13.25
N HIS A 337 -18.05 16.35 -12.56
CA HIS A 337 -17.31 15.09 -12.68
C HIS A 337 -17.40 14.63 -14.15
N HIS A 338 -16.27 14.67 -14.87
CA HIS A 338 -16.21 14.37 -16.31
C HIS A 338 -16.51 12.91 -16.67
N ASP A 339 -16.75 12.04 -15.68
CA ASP A 339 -17.05 10.64 -15.91
C ASP A 339 -18.14 10.14 -14.94
N ARG A 340 -19.37 10.00 -15.45
CA ARG A 340 -20.52 9.44 -14.73
C ARG A 340 -20.56 7.90 -14.75
N ARG A 341 -19.56 7.21 -15.32
CA ARG A 341 -19.71 5.80 -15.75
C ARG A 341 -19.16 4.75 -14.78
N SER A 342 -18.51 5.13 -13.68
CA SER A 342 -18.10 4.20 -12.62
C SER A 342 -18.50 4.73 -11.25
N GLY A 343 -19.47 4.08 -10.60
CA GLY A 343 -19.75 4.33 -9.18
C GLY A 343 -18.58 3.94 -8.28
N PHE A 344 -18.64 4.30 -7.00
CA PHE A 344 -17.68 3.82 -6.01
C PHE A 344 -17.85 2.29 -5.82
N PRO A 345 -16.78 1.50 -5.97
CA PRO A 345 -16.82 0.05 -5.73
C PRO A 345 -16.95 -0.25 -4.22
N PRO A 346 -17.23 -1.51 -3.83
CA PRO A 346 -17.37 -1.91 -2.44
C PRO A 346 -16.04 -1.85 -1.67
N ALA A 347 -16.13 -1.56 -0.36
CA ALA A 347 -14.99 -1.49 0.56
C ALA A 347 -14.25 -2.83 0.65
N VAL A 348 -12.93 -2.77 0.84
CA VAL A 348 -12.15 -3.95 1.20
C VAL A 348 -12.68 -4.46 2.54
N ARG A 349 -12.70 -5.79 2.70
CA ARG A 349 -13.29 -6.59 3.79
C ARG A 349 -12.84 -6.23 5.20
N GLN A 350 -13.17 -5.03 5.66
CA GLN A 350 -13.35 -4.74 7.07
C GLN A 350 -14.75 -5.21 7.47
N ASP A 351 -14.94 -5.45 8.76
CA ASP A 351 -16.27 -5.64 9.34
C ASP A 351 -17.19 -4.51 8.81
N PRO A 352 -18.24 -4.81 8.01
CA PRO A 352 -19.14 -3.78 7.48
C PRO A 352 -19.71 -2.88 8.57
N LEU A 353 -19.76 -3.38 9.81
CA LEU A 353 -20.15 -2.65 11.00
C LEU A 353 -19.21 -1.46 11.28
N LEU A 354 -17.90 -1.56 11.06
CA LEU A 354 -16.96 -0.45 11.30
C LEU A 354 -17.28 0.77 10.42
N TYR A 355 -17.66 0.56 9.16
CA TYR A 355 -18.00 1.63 8.21
C TYR A 355 -19.37 2.24 8.47
N SER A 356 -20.34 1.48 9.00
CA SER A 356 -21.65 2.01 9.41
C SER A 356 -21.67 2.61 10.82
N ASP A 357 -20.82 2.11 11.72
CA ASP A 357 -20.78 2.50 13.13
C ASP A 357 -20.24 3.91 13.33
N CYS A 358 -19.24 4.32 12.55
CA CYS A 358 -18.68 5.66 12.68
C CYS A 358 -19.70 6.75 12.30
N PRO A 359 -20.39 6.68 11.15
CA PRO A 359 -21.54 7.53 10.87
C PRO A 359 -22.64 7.42 11.93
N GLY A 360 -22.95 6.21 12.41
CA GLY A 360 -23.93 5.99 13.47
C GLY A 360 -23.60 6.71 14.79
N ARG A 361 -22.33 6.66 15.22
CA ARG A 361 -21.82 7.40 16.39
C ARG A 361 -21.82 8.92 16.16
N GLY A 362 -21.48 9.38 14.95
CA GLY A 362 -21.56 10.80 14.58
C GLY A 362 -22.99 11.33 14.69
N TRP A 363 -23.98 10.58 14.18
CA TRP A 363 -25.40 10.95 14.32
C TRP A 363 -25.87 10.95 15.77
N ALA A 364 -25.40 10.00 16.59
CA ALA A 364 -25.66 10.00 18.03
C ALA A 364 -25.07 11.23 18.72
N ASN A 365 -23.98 11.79 18.19
CA ASN A 365 -23.33 13.02 18.64
C ASN A 365 -23.83 14.29 17.92
N SER A 366 -25.01 14.25 17.28
CA SER A 366 -25.69 15.38 16.61
C SER A 366 -25.08 15.89 15.30
N ASP A 367 -24.17 15.15 14.66
CA ASP A 367 -23.66 15.51 13.35
C ASP A 367 -24.76 15.47 12.28
N ARG A 368 -24.84 16.52 11.44
CA ARG A 368 -25.82 16.60 10.34
C ARG A 368 -25.36 15.77 9.14
N ARG A 369 -26.27 14.94 8.62
CA ARG A 369 -26.08 14.18 7.39
C ARG A 369 -26.48 15.02 6.17
N ARG A 370 -25.54 15.24 5.23
CA ARG A 370 -25.83 15.93 3.95
C ARG A 370 -25.93 14.98 2.74
N ALA A 371 -25.24 13.82 2.72
CA ALA A 371 -25.31 12.83 1.64
C ALA A 371 -24.81 11.43 2.10
N GLY A 372 -25.28 10.33 1.47
CA GLY A 372 -24.78 8.95 1.68
C GLY A 372 -25.02 8.36 3.10
N GLY A 373 -24.76 7.06 3.31
CA GLY A 373 -24.86 6.35 4.62
C GLY A 373 -26.09 5.45 4.81
N TYR A 374 -25.93 4.33 5.52
CA TYR A 374 -27.05 3.44 5.93
C TYR A 374 -27.35 3.63 7.41
N ARG A 375 -28.62 3.81 7.79
CA ARG A 375 -29.05 3.56 9.17
C ARG A 375 -29.11 2.04 9.33
N ALA A 376 -28.26 1.48 10.18
CA ALA A 376 -28.54 0.14 10.70
C ALA A 376 -29.91 0.24 11.40
N GLY A 377 -30.91 -0.46 10.87
CA GLY A 377 -32.21 -0.57 11.52
C GLY A 377 -32.02 -1.21 12.89
N ALA A 378 -32.61 -0.63 13.92
CA ALA A 378 -32.70 -1.27 15.23
C ALA A 378 -33.53 -2.55 15.06
N GLY A 379 -32.87 -3.69 15.15
CA GLY A 379 -33.49 -5.01 15.36
C GLY A 379 -33.56 -5.31 16.84
#